data_AF-A0A938ME58-F1
#
_entry.id   AF-A0A938ME58-F1
#
_cell.length_a   1.000
_cell.length_b   1.000
_cell.length_c   1.000
_cell.angle_alpha   90.00
_cell.angle_beta   90.00
_cell.angle_gamma   90.00
#
_symmetry.space_group_name_H-M   'P 1'
#
loop_
_entity.id
_entity.type
_entity.pdbx_description
1 polymer ?
#
loop_
_entity_poly.entity_id
_entity_poly.type
_entity_poly.pdbx_seq_one_letter_code
_entity_poly.pdbx_strand_id
1 'polypeptide(L)'
;MSRALATARGWLIASFVLMAAGAVAHGAEAVRAGDYRVTVNDEGRMAIKHGRVPLVTTSYIGMFDRLPSGSLVYYVDTRRELRCEKTGEEAAPKLILHNTGMRGVAMRREIMASPEGVTLVHDITVPLGVAGAVDTGFTLNPELVFGARVTCWPRGSDEPRSTKLGAASDALPYSTPFRKIVFESEWGKLSIEFGPGDRTQDYGALLNGEQSTKRKGLWAQVLPLSQGATADKALEAHKSVCVIRYEPTPGKAFLPAQRNCLYNGGFEDWANGDLPDGWRRSPQAERDTSAGLAPDSSARFEGKRSLRWILDAGELTHVISYRGYALPATLEAPCTFSVHVKSEPPGVRVALRCGHGREVVTASGQWQRFAVTATRGNSFPVAIEKLSAGALWLDAAQLEEGSQPTPFVARDKSSLAGHTPFPSDLMK
;
A
#
# COMPACT_ATOMS: atom_id res chain seq x y z
N MET A 1 1.67 74.46 14.39
CA MET A 1 2.47 73.32 13.90
C MET A 1 2.06 72.06 14.65
N SER A 2 0.84 71.61 14.40
CA SER A 2 0.27 70.35 14.89
C SER A 2 -0.41 69.67 13.70
N ARG A 3 -0.52 68.34 13.76
CA ARG A 3 -1.15 67.43 12.78
C ARG A 3 -0.31 67.07 11.55
N ALA A 4 0.43 65.97 11.65
CA ALA A 4 0.64 65.00 10.55
C ALA A 4 1.34 63.74 11.09
N LEU A 5 0.62 62.91 11.86
CA LEU A 5 1.09 61.57 12.27
C LEU A 5 -0.09 60.75 12.82
N ALA A 6 -1.01 60.37 11.93
CA ALA A 6 -2.12 59.46 12.28
C ALA A 6 -2.83 58.90 11.03
N THR A 7 -2.15 58.14 10.18
CA THR A 7 -2.81 57.28 9.17
C THR A 7 -1.83 56.25 8.59
N ALA A 8 -1.38 55.28 9.40
CA ALA A 8 -0.63 54.12 8.88
C ALA A 8 -0.74 52.87 9.79
N ARG A 9 -1.86 52.67 10.47
CA ARG A 9 -2.14 51.44 11.24
C ARG A 9 -3.64 51.16 11.21
N GLY A 10 -4.12 50.55 10.12
CA GLY A 10 -5.53 50.23 10.01
C GLY A 10 -5.95 49.44 8.78
N TRP A 11 -5.01 48.87 8.01
CA TRP A 11 -5.30 48.12 6.77
C TRP A 11 -4.43 46.85 6.62
N LEU A 12 -4.08 46.21 7.74
CA LEU A 12 -3.26 44.98 7.74
C LEU A 12 -3.83 43.85 8.62
N ILE A 13 -5.12 43.93 8.95
CA ILE A 13 -5.85 42.88 9.72
C ILE A 13 -7.04 42.30 8.92
N ALA A 14 -7.26 42.75 7.68
CA ALA A 14 -8.36 42.24 6.82
C ALA A 14 -7.91 41.30 5.68
N SER A 15 -6.62 40.94 5.60
CA SER A 15 -6.09 40.09 4.50
C SER A 15 -5.50 38.76 4.94
N PHE A 16 -5.65 38.35 6.22
CA PHE A 16 -5.13 37.07 6.72
C PHE A 16 -6.20 36.06 7.16
N VAL A 17 -7.48 36.37 6.98
CA VAL A 17 -8.62 35.49 7.37
C VAL A 17 -9.25 34.75 6.17
N LEU A 18 -8.74 34.94 4.95
CA LEU A 18 -9.37 34.43 3.72
C LEU A 18 -8.40 33.72 2.79
N MET A 19 -7.51 32.86 3.32
CA MET A 19 -6.81 31.80 2.56
C MET A 19 -6.42 30.61 3.46
N ALA A 20 -7.27 30.28 4.43
CA ALA A 20 -7.31 28.95 5.02
C ALA A 20 -8.61 28.26 4.59
N ALA A 21 -8.84 28.20 3.27
CA ALA A 21 -9.63 27.09 2.73
C ALA A 21 -8.78 25.85 2.99
N GLY A 22 -8.86 25.32 4.21
CA GLY A 22 -8.27 24.04 4.55
C GLY A 22 -8.81 23.06 3.53
N ALA A 23 -7.92 22.49 2.72
CA ALA A 23 -8.26 21.36 1.90
C ALA A 23 -8.92 20.35 2.84
N VAL A 24 -10.23 20.17 2.71
CA VAL A 24 -10.96 19.13 3.44
C VAL A 24 -10.26 17.86 2.99
N ALA A 25 -9.45 17.25 3.86
CA ALA A 25 -8.81 15.99 3.57
C ALA A 25 -9.94 15.01 3.26
N HIS A 26 -10.16 14.73 1.97
CA HIS A 26 -11.16 13.76 1.57
C HIS A 26 -10.66 12.42 2.11
N GLY A 27 -11.38 11.86 3.08
CA GLY A 27 -11.06 10.54 3.60
C GLY A 27 -10.99 9.53 2.46
N ALA A 28 -10.19 8.49 2.61
CA ALA A 28 -10.18 7.41 1.64
C ALA A 28 -11.61 6.86 1.44
N GLU A 29 -12.04 6.77 0.19
CA GLU A 29 -13.34 6.24 -0.19
C GLU A 29 -13.25 4.73 -0.38
N ALA A 30 -14.32 4.01 -0.03
CA ALA A 30 -14.33 2.56 -0.10
C ALA A 30 -15.70 1.97 -0.51
N VAL A 31 -15.62 0.91 -1.30
CA VAL A 31 -16.75 0.04 -1.67
C VAL A 31 -16.42 -1.42 -1.38
N ARG A 32 -17.45 -2.21 -1.05
CA ARG A 32 -17.33 -3.62 -0.71
C ARG A 32 -18.47 -4.41 -1.33
N ALA A 33 -18.19 -5.58 -1.85
CA ALA A 33 -19.20 -6.51 -2.33
C ALA A 33 -18.67 -7.95 -2.19
N GLY A 34 -19.37 -8.79 -1.43
CA GLY A 34 -18.83 -10.08 -1.00
C GLY A 34 -17.47 -9.92 -0.30
N ASP A 35 -16.49 -10.70 -0.73
CA ASP A 35 -15.11 -10.60 -0.23
C ASP A 35 -14.28 -9.50 -0.88
N TYR A 36 -14.79 -8.86 -1.95
CA TYR A 36 -14.06 -7.78 -2.60
C TYR A 36 -14.19 -6.48 -1.81
N ARG A 37 -13.04 -5.81 -1.67
CA ARG A 37 -12.96 -4.45 -1.18
C ARG A 37 -12.11 -3.63 -2.14
N VAL A 38 -12.63 -2.47 -2.53
CA VAL A 38 -11.87 -1.47 -3.29
C VAL A 38 -11.79 -0.20 -2.50
N THR A 39 -10.58 0.31 -2.32
CA THR A 39 -10.32 1.59 -1.65
C THR A 39 -9.66 2.54 -2.62
N VAL A 40 -9.98 3.83 -2.51
CA VAL A 40 -9.31 4.91 -3.23
C VAL A 40 -8.91 5.99 -2.23
N ASN A 41 -7.62 6.32 -2.16
CA ASN A 41 -7.15 7.37 -1.27
C ASN A 41 -7.35 8.78 -1.87
N ASP A 42 -7.00 9.80 -1.08
CA ASP A 42 -6.98 11.21 -1.46
C ASP A 42 -6.05 11.55 -2.63
N GLU A 43 -5.05 10.70 -2.92
CA GLU A 43 -4.20 10.80 -4.10
C GLU A 43 -4.78 10.09 -5.35
N GLY A 44 -5.98 9.51 -5.26
CA GLY A 44 -6.61 8.76 -6.35
C GLY A 44 -6.02 7.36 -6.58
N ARG A 45 -5.17 6.87 -5.66
CA ARG A 45 -4.60 5.52 -5.73
C ARG A 45 -5.64 4.51 -5.29
N MET A 46 -5.86 3.52 -6.15
CA MET A 46 -6.80 2.44 -5.90
C MET A 46 -6.06 1.18 -5.42
N ALA A 47 -6.63 0.49 -4.44
CA ALA A 47 -6.24 -0.86 -4.06
C ALA A 47 -7.44 -1.80 -4.15
N ILE A 48 -7.22 -3.03 -4.62
CA ILE A 48 -8.25 -4.07 -4.71
C ILE A 48 -7.81 -5.25 -3.85
N LYS A 49 -8.67 -5.66 -2.92
CA LYS A 49 -8.46 -6.81 -2.03
C LYS A 49 -9.60 -7.83 -2.21
N HIS A 50 -9.30 -9.11 -2.06
CA HIS A 50 -10.27 -10.19 -1.85
C HIS A 50 -10.02 -10.80 -0.47
N GLY A 51 -10.92 -10.55 0.48
CA GLY A 51 -10.67 -10.83 1.90
C GLY A 51 -9.42 -10.10 2.38
N ARG A 52 -8.39 -10.85 2.79
CA ARG A 52 -7.07 -10.31 3.20
C ARG A 52 -6.02 -10.33 2.09
N VAL A 53 -6.38 -10.78 0.89
CA VAL A 53 -5.45 -10.94 -0.24
C VAL A 53 -5.40 -9.64 -1.04
N PRO A 54 -4.29 -8.89 -1.04
CA PRO A 54 -4.14 -7.78 -1.96
C PRO A 54 -3.98 -8.33 -3.38
N LEU A 55 -4.85 -7.91 -4.29
CA LEU A 55 -4.80 -8.26 -5.72
C LEU A 55 -4.10 -7.14 -6.50
N VAL A 56 -4.52 -5.90 -6.23
CA VAL A 56 -3.94 -4.68 -6.80
C VAL A 56 -3.36 -3.86 -5.66
N THR A 57 -2.05 -3.63 -5.70
CA THR A 57 -1.30 -2.94 -4.64
C THR A 57 -1.26 -1.44 -4.87
N THR A 58 -1.20 -1.03 -6.13
CA THR A 58 -1.24 0.38 -6.52
C THR A 58 -1.92 0.50 -7.87
N SER A 59 -2.84 1.44 -8.01
CA SER A 59 -3.15 2.00 -9.32
C SER A 59 -2.41 3.31 -9.48
N TYR A 60 -2.07 3.62 -10.72
CA TYR A 60 -1.57 4.93 -11.09
C TYR A 60 -2.38 5.39 -12.29
N ILE A 61 -2.59 6.69 -12.32
CA ILE A 61 -3.02 7.40 -13.51
C ILE A 61 -1.88 8.39 -13.67
N GLY A 62 -0.97 8.08 -14.59
CA GLY A 62 0.31 8.77 -14.67
C GLY A 62 1.14 8.16 -15.79
N MET A 63 1.34 8.93 -16.85
CA MET A 63 2.06 8.50 -18.04
C MET A 63 3.55 8.91 -17.94
N PHE A 64 4.45 8.14 -18.54
CA PHE A 64 5.91 8.28 -18.41
C PHE A 64 6.51 9.38 -19.29
N ASP A 65 7.44 10.16 -18.75
CA ASP A 65 8.12 11.35 -19.33
C ASP A 65 8.39 11.36 -20.85
N ARG A 66 8.99 10.31 -21.42
CA ARG A 66 9.15 10.13 -22.87
C ARG A 66 9.13 8.65 -23.24
N LEU A 67 8.39 8.30 -24.29
CA LEU A 67 8.58 7.00 -24.95
C LEU A 67 10.00 6.91 -25.54
N PRO A 68 10.57 5.70 -25.70
CA PRO A 68 11.84 5.51 -26.43
C PRO A 68 11.85 6.14 -27.84
N SER A 69 10.67 6.38 -28.42
CA SER A 69 10.47 7.05 -29.70
C SER A 69 10.67 8.57 -29.68
N GLY A 70 10.83 9.19 -28.50
CA GLY A 70 10.93 10.66 -28.35
C GLY A 70 9.59 11.40 -28.34
N SER A 71 8.46 10.70 -28.43
CA SER A 71 7.12 11.28 -28.38
C SER A 71 6.84 11.91 -27.00
N LEU A 72 6.23 13.11 -27.00
CA LEU A 72 5.75 13.77 -25.79
C LEU A 72 4.66 12.91 -25.12
N VAL A 73 4.69 12.88 -23.80
CA VAL A 73 3.72 12.16 -22.98
C VAL A 73 3.09 13.18 -22.03
N TYR A 74 1.76 13.19 -21.94
CA TYR A 74 1.05 14.14 -21.08
C TYR A 74 0.77 13.56 -19.70
N TYR A 75 0.76 14.40 -18.68
CA TYR A 75 0.48 13.95 -17.33
C TYR A 75 -1.00 14.16 -17.02
N VAL A 76 -1.68 13.08 -16.64
CA VAL A 76 -2.95 13.17 -15.91
C VAL A 76 -2.60 13.04 -14.43
N ASP A 77 -2.35 14.17 -13.77
CA ASP A 77 -2.04 14.21 -12.34
C ASP A 77 -3.29 13.86 -11.53
N THR A 78 -3.30 12.70 -10.87
CA THR A 78 -4.41 12.26 -9.99
C THR A 78 -4.76 13.19 -8.86
N ARG A 79 -3.93 14.18 -8.57
CA ARG A 79 -4.17 15.11 -7.47
C ARG A 79 -4.96 16.33 -7.91
N ARG A 80 -5.04 16.61 -9.22
CA ARG A 80 -5.72 17.80 -9.75
C ARG A 80 -7.19 17.48 -10.02
N GLU A 81 -8.07 18.25 -9.39
CA GLU A 81 -9.52 18.16 -9.58
C GLU A 81 -10.09 16.76 -9.31
N LEU A 82 -9.40 15.93 -8.51
CA LEU A 82 -9.87 14.60 -8.16
C LEU A 82 -11.23 14.70 -7.46
N ARG A 83 -12.22 14.03 -8.04
CA ARG A 83 -13.51 13.81 -7.38
C ARG A 83 -13.77 12.33 -7.35
N CYS A 84 -14.02 11.82 -6.15
CA CYS A 84 -14.48 10.45 -5.95
C CYS A 84 -15.95 10.51 -5.55
N GLU A 85 -16.80 9.93 -6.38
CA GLU A 85 -18.24 9.84 -6.13
C GLU A 85 -18.61 8.40 -5.83
N LYS A 86 -19.22 8.17 -4.66
CA LYS A 86 -19.82 6.88 -4.34
C LYS A 86 -21.28 6.87 -4.80
N THR A 87 -21.63 5.92 -5.65
CA THR A 87 -22.98 5.77 -6.22
C THR A 87 -23.47 4.32 -6.08
N GLY A 88 -24.78 4.14 -5.99
CA GLY A 88 -25.42 2.83 -5.79
C GLY A 88 -25.68 2.50 -4.31
N GLU A 89 -26.86 1.95 -4.04
CA GLU A 89 -27.17 1.28 -2.77
C GLU A 89 -26.37 -0.02 -2.64
N GLU A 90 -26.32 -0.59 -1.43
CA GLU A 90 -25.41 -1.66 -0.98
C GLU A 90 -25.21 -2.86 -1.94
N ALA A 91 -26.14 -3.12 -2.85
CA ALA A 91 -26.09 -4.26 -3.77
C ALA A 91 -25.06 -4.13 -4.93
N ALA A 92 -24.73 -2.91 -5.38
CA ALA A 92 -23.75 -2.70 -6.46
C ALA A 92 -22.97 -1.39 -6.26
N PRO A 93 -22.17 -1.31 -5.18
CA PRO A 93 -21.51 -0.07 -4.83
C PRO A 93 -20.45 0.29 -5.85
N LYS A 94 -20.51 1.52 -6.33
CA LYS A 94 -19.65 2.06 -7.38
C LYS A 94 -18.87 3.27 -6.89
N LEU A 95 -17.56 3.30 -7.15
CA LEU A 95 -16.76 4.52 -7.07
C LEU A 95 -16.54 5.07 -8.47
N ILE A 96 -16.74 6.37 -8.63
CA ILE A 96 -16.44 7.08 -9.87
C ILE A 96 -15.33 8.07 -9.57
N LEU A 97 -14.19 7.89 -10.24
CA LEU A 97 -13.05 8.79 -10.17
C LEU A 97 -13.06 9.70 -11.38
N HIS A 98 -13.16 11.00 -11.14
CA HIS A 98 -13.00 12.04 -12.15
C HIS A 98 -11.65 12.70 -11.99
N ASN A 99 -10.96 12.92 -13.11
CA ASN A 99 -9.67 13.57 -13.12
C ASN A 99 -9.49 14.36 -14.42
N THR A 100 -9.02 15.60 -14.31
CA THR A 100 -8.60 16.41 -15.45
C THR A 100 -7.10 16.62 -15.39
N GLY A 101 -6.40 15.99 -16.33
CA GLY A 101 -4.98 16.14 -16.54
C GLY A 101 -4.58 17.43 -17.25
N MET A 102 -3.29 17.54 -17.57
CA MET A 102 -2.78 18.67 -18.33
C MET A 102 -3.44 18.76 -19.71
N ARG A 103 -3.55 20.00 -20.22
CA ARG A 103 -4.11 20.30 -21.55
C ARG A 103 -5.55 19.79 -21.75
N GLY A 104 -6.31 19.59 -20.67
CA GLY A 104 -7.72 19.20 -20.70
C GLY A 104 -7.97 17.73 -20.99
N VAL A 105 -6.94 16.86 -20.93
CA VAL A 105 -7.17 15.40 -21.01
C VAL A 105 -7.97 14.98 -19.79
N ALA A 106 -9.19 14.53 -20.00
CA ALA A 106 -10.07 14.12 -18.92
C ALA A 106 -10.14 12.59 -18.85
N MET A 107 -10.20 12.07 -17.64
CA MET A 107 -10.40 10.66 -17.36
C MET A 107 -11.55 10.49 -16.37
N ARG A 108 -12.41 9.54 -16.68
CA ARG A 108 -13.44 9.03 -15.79
C ARG A 108 -13.22 7.54 -15.63
N ARG A 109 -13.03 7.08 -14.38
CA ARG A 109 -12.91 5.66 -14.04
C ARG A 109 -14.08 5.26 -13.18
N GLU A 110 -14.90 4.33 -13.68
CA GLU A 110 -15.86 3.63 -12.83
C GLU A 110 -15.24 2.37 -12.26
N ILE A 111 -15.46 2.15 -10.98
CA ILE A 111 -15.00 1.00 -10.22
C ILE A 111 -16.23 0.37 -9.60
N MET A 112 -16.59 -0.82 -10.05
CA MET A 112 -17.76 -1.55 -9.57
C MET A 112 -17.31 -2.82 -8.88
N ALA A 113 -17.62 -2.96 -7.60
CA ALA A 113 -17.39 -4.19 -6.85
C ALA A 113 -18.65 -5.06 -6.88
N SER A 114 -18.45 -6.37 -7.08
CA SER A 114 -19.49 -7.40 -7.03
C SER A 114 -18.93 -8.64 -6.31
N PRO A 115 -19.76 -9.55 -5.79
CA PRO A 115 -19.28 -10.82 -5.25
C PRO A 115 -18.42 -11.64 -6.23
N GLU A 116 -18.61 -11.46 -7.53
CA GLU A 116 -17.94 -12.19 -8.60
C GLU A 116 -16.61 -11.55 -9.05
N GLY A 117 -16.33 -10.31 -8.64
CA GLY A 117 -15.16 -9.57 -9.12
C GLY A 117 -15.26 -8.06 -9.01
N VAL A 118 -14.21 -7.40 -9.50
CA VAL A 118 -14.17 -5.95 -9.67
C VAL A 118 -14.12 -5.60 -11.16
N THR A 119 -15.06 -4.79 -11.60
CA THR A 119 -15.09 -4.24 -12.96
C THR A 119 -14.56 -2.82 -12.96
N LEU A 120 -13.60 -2.55 -13.83
CA LEU A 120 -13.05 -1.22 -14.08
C LEU A 120 -13.47 -0.77 -15.48
N VAL A 121 -14.11 0.39 -15.56
CA VAL A 121 -14.43 1.07 -16.82
C VAL A 121 -13.60 2.34 -16.87
N HIS A 122 -12.79 2.49 -17.90
CA HIS A 122 -12.01 3.70 -18.14
C HIS A 122 -12.57 4.41 -19.34
N ASP A 123 -12.98 5.66 -19.18
CA ASP A 123 -13.33 6.59 -20.25
C ASP A 123 -12.29 7.71 -20.25
N ILE A 124 -11.60 7.91 -21.36
CA ILE A 124 -10.61 8.97 -21.53
C ILE A 124 -11.00 9.85 -22.70
N THR A 125 -10.99 11.14 -22.48
CA THR A 125 -11.24 12.17 -23.50
C THR A 125 -9.97 12.96 -23.73
N VAL A 126 -9.45 12.91 -24.96
CA VAL A 126 -8.25 13.64 -25.38
C VAL A 126 -8.66 14.83 -26.26
N PRO A 127 -8.44 16.08 -25.82
CA PRO A 127 -8.76 17.26 -26.62
C PRO A 127 -8.01 17.33 -27.95
N LEU A 128 -8.60 18.03 -28.92
CA LEU A 128 -7.96 18.33 -30.20
C LEU A 128 -6.59 19.02 -30.00
N GLY A 129 -5.59 18.64 -30.80
CA GLY A 129 -4.24 19.22 -30.75
C GLY A 129 -3.36 18.66 -29.63
N VAL A 130 -3.79 17.58 -28.95
CA VAL A 130 -3.03 16.87 -27.93
C VAL A 130 -2.50 15.56 -28.51
N ALA A 131 -1.19 15.45 -28.71
CA ALA A 131 -0.52 14.25 -29.26
C ALA A 131 0.45 13.60 -28.27
N GLY A 132 0.25 12.33 -27.93
CA GLY A 132 1.05 11.61 -26.93
C GLY A 132 0.45 10.28 -26.49
N ALA A 133 1.17 9.49 -25.71
CA ALA A 133 0.70 8.17 -25.27
C ALA A 133 -0.08 8.25 -23.96
N VAL A 134 -1.32 7.74 -23.95
CA VAL A 134 -2.12 7.62 -22.73
C VAL A 134 -2.04 6.20 -22.20
N ASP A 135 -1.51 6.09 -20.99
CA ASP A 135 -1.34 4.84 -20.24
C ASP A 135 -2.13 4.95 -18.93
N THR A 136 -3.11 4.06 -18.77
CA THR A 136 -3.71 3.82 -17.45
C THR A 136 -3.30 2.45 -17.00
N GLY A 137 -3.06 2.24 -15.71
CA GLY A 137 -2.69 0.92 -15.25
C GLY A 137 -2.75 0.71 -13.75
N PHE A 138 -2.45 -0.54 -13.39
CA PHE A 138 -2.38 -0.97 -12.00
C PHE A 138 -1.34 -2.07 -11.83
N THR A 139 -0.72 -2.09 -10.66
CA THR A 139 0.31 -3.04 -10.26
C THR A 139 -0.34 -4.20 -9.52
N LEU A 140 -0.06 -5.42 -9.97
CA LEU A 140 -0.51 -6.64 -9.33
C LEU A 140 0.36 -6.96 -8.12
N ASN A 141 -0.20 -7.71 -7.16
CA ASN A 141 0.58 -8.23 -6.05
C ASN A 141 1.65 -9.22 -6.56
N PRO A 142 2.95 -8.92 -6.42
CA PRO A 142 4.02 -9.73 -6.97
C PRO A 142 4.04 -11.16 -6.42
N GLU A 143 3.63 -11.37 -5.17
CA GLU A 143 3.62 -12.68 -4.53
C GLU A 143 2.55 -13.63 -5.12
N LEU A 144 1.51 -13.07 -5.77
CA LEU A 144 0.51 -13.87 -6.48
C LEU A 144 0.90 -14.18 -7.92
N VAL A 145 1.70 -13.31 -8.54
CA VAL A 145 1.91 -13.33 -10.01
C VAL A 145 3.29 -13.77 -10.44
N PHE A 146 4.35 -13.52 -9.67
CA PHE A 146 5.70 -13.96 -10.03
C PHE A 146 5.90 -15.44 -9.72
N GLY A 147 6.47 -16.17 -10.67
CA GLY A 147 6.63 -17.63 -10.57
C GLY A 147 5.33 -18.42 -10.77
N ALA A 148 4.16 -17.78 -10.73
CA ALA A 148 2.88 -18.38 -11.06
C ALA A 148 2.88 -18.89 -12.52
N ARG A 149 2.11 -19.96 -12.76
CA ARG A 149 1.80 -20.37 -14.13
C ARG A 149 0.82 -19.36 -14.70
N VAL A 150 1.15 -18.80 -15.84
CA VAL A 150 0.35 -17.78 -16.50
C VAL A 150 -0.23 -18.36 -17.78
N THR A 151 -1.55 -18.25 -17.93
CA THR A 151 -2.26 -18.55 -19.17
C THR A 151 -2.79 -17.26 -19.76
N CYS A 152 -2.31 -16.88 -20.94
CA CYS A 152 -2.64 -15.64 -21.62
C CYS A 152 -3.37 -15.96 -22.93
N TRP A 153 -4.41 -15.19 -23.26
CA TRP A 153 -5.08 -15.16 -24.55
C TRP A 153 -4.61 -13.91 -25.29
N PRO A 154 -3.65 -14.04 -26.22
CA PRO A 154 -3.06 -12.90 -26.91
C PRO A 154 -4.10 -12.11 -27.70
N ARG A 155 -3.83 -10.83 -27.93
CA ARG A 155 -4.66 -10.01 -28.84
C ARG A 155 -4.73 -10.68 -30.23
N GLY A 156 -5.96 -10.88 -30.73
CA GLY A 156 -6.20 -11.46 -32.05
C GLY A 156 -6.07 -12.98 -32.13
N SER A 157 -5.99 -13.67 -30.99
CA SER A 157 -5.95 -15.13 -30.93
C SER A 157 -6.90 -15.65 -29.84
N ASP A 158 -7.67 -16.68 -30.17
CA ASP A 158 -8.50 -17.39 -29.19
C ASP A 158 -7.74 -18.56 -28.53
N GLU A 159 -6.53 -18.86 -29.01
CA GLU A 159 -5.69 -19.93 -28.45
C GLU A 159 -4.90 -19.44 -27.23
N PRO A 160 -5.08 -20.05 -26.05
CA PRO A 160 -4.31 -19.70 -24.88
C PRO A 160 -2.84 -20.14 -25.01
N ARG A 161 -1.94 -19.34 -24.43
CA ARG A 161 -0.53 -19.67 -24.27
C ARG A 161 -0.18 -19.75 -22.78
N SER A 162 0.47 -20.83 -22.38
CA SER A 162 0.95 -21.01 -21.01
C SER A 162 2.44 -20.70 -20.89
N THR A 163 2.83 -20.01 -19.83
CA THR A 163 4.19 -19.50 -19.57
C THR A 163 4.32 -19.12 -18.09
N LYS A 164 5.41 -18.46 -17.69
CA LYS A 164 5.63 -17.90 -16.35
C LYS A 164 5.83 -16.39 -16.41
N LEU A 165 5.66 -15.72 -15.28
CA LEU A 165 6.12 -14.34 -15.10
C LEU A 165 7.42 -14.31 -14.30
N GLY A 166 8.38 -13.50 -14.72
CA GLY A 166 9.68 -13.34 -14.05
C GLY A 166 10.87 -13.28 -15.00
N ALA A 167 12.05 -13.59 -14.45
CA ALA A 167 13.34 -13.53 -15.15
C ALA A 167 13.68 -14.78 -16.01
N ALA A 168 12.86 -15.83 -15.94
CA ALA A 168 13.11 -17.08 -16.66
C ALA A 168 13.08 -16.88 -18.18
N SER A 169 13.86 -17.67 -18.92
CA SER A 169 13.97 -17.57 -20.38
C SER A 169 12.66 -17.86 -21.13
N ASP A 170 11.76 -18.62 -20.49
CA ASP A 170 10.44 -18.97 -20.98
C ASP A 170 9.34 -18.00 -20.49
N ALA A 171 9.71 -16.94 -19.76
CA ALA A 171 8.75 -15.99 -19.21
C ALA A 171 8.18 -15.03 -20.29
N LEU A 172 7.03 -14.41 -19.97
CA LEU A 172 6.44 -13.39 -20.82
C LEU A 172 7.44 -12.25 -21.12
N PRO A 173 7.48 -11.74 -22.37
CA PRO A 173 8.30 -10.59 -22.72
C PRO A 173 7.89 -9.36 -21.92
N TYR A 174 8.74 -8.32 -21.95
CA TYR A 174 8.49 -7.08 -21.21
C TYR A 174 7.09 -6.53 -21.42
N SER A 175 6.55 -6.54 -22.64
CA SER A 175 5.18 -6.14 -22.94
C SER A 175 4.45 -7.24 -23.70
N THR A 176 3.31 -7.70 -23.16
CA THR A 176 2.46 -8.70 -23.81
C THR A 176 1.02 -8.21 -23.92
N PRO A 177 0.46 -8.01 -25.13
CA PRO A 177 -0.93 -7.66 -25.30
C PRO A 177 -1.85 -8.88 -25.10
N PHE A 178 -2.96 -8.72 -24.38
CA PHE A 178 -3.86 -9.83 -24.05
C PHE A 178 -5.32 -9.39 -23.96
N ARG A 179 -6.25 -10.28 -24.34
CA ARG A 179 -7.69 -10.13 -24.06
C ARG A 179 -8.03 -10.69 -22.69
N LYS A 180 -7.37 -11.78 -22.31
CA LYS A 180 -7.52 -12.43 -21.00
C LYS A 180 -6.17 -12.92 -20.52
N ILE A 181 -5.94 -12.83 -19.22
CA ILE A 181 -4.79 -13.43 -18.56
C ILE A 181 -5.23 -14.04 -17.23
N VAL A 182 -4.65 -15.19 -16.92
CA VAL A 182 -4.92 -15.96 -15.72
C VAL A 182 -3.60 -16.32 -15.08
N PHE A 183 -3.43 -15.96 -13.82
CA PHE A 183 -2.31 -16.34 -12.97
C PHE A 183 -2.77 -17.45 -12.03
N GLU A 184 -2.16 -18.62 -12.15
CA GLU A 184 -2.42 -19.78 -11.29
C GLU A 184 -1.22 -19.97 -10.36
N SER A 185 -1.51 -19.83 -9.07
CA SER A 185 -0.55 -20.08 -8.00
C SER A 185 -1.10 -21.17 -7.08
N GLU A 186 -0.30 -21.56 -6.11
CA GLU A 186 -0.75 -22.49 -5.09
C GLU A 186 -1.86 -21.92 -4.19
N TRP A 187 -2.08 -20.60 -4.22
CA TRP A 187 -3.01 -19.87 -3.36
C TRP A 187 -4.37 -19.65 -4.01
N GLY A 188 -4.45 -19.74 -5.33
CA GLY A 188 -5.64 -19.42 -6.09
C GLY A 188 -5.32 -18.96 -7.49
N LYS A 189 -6.38 -18.51 -8.16
CA LYS A 189 -6.39 -18.09 -9.55
C LYS A 189 -6.82 -16.64 -9.66
N LEU A 190 -5.93 -15.77 -10.12
CA LEU A 190 -6.22 -14.37 -10.44
C LEU A 190 -6.45 -14.25 -11.94
N SER A 191 -7.64 -13.82 -12.36
CA SER A 191 -7.98 -13.59 -13.75
C SER A 191 -8.24 -12.11 -14.02
N ILE A 192 -7.80 -11.66 -15.19
CA ILE A 192 -8.03 -10.31 -15.70
C ILE A 192 -8.49 -10.45 -17.15
N GLU A 193 -9.65 -9.91 -17.44
CA GLU A 193 -10.33 -10.09 -18.72
C GLU A 193 -10.82 -8.75 -19.26
N PHE A 194 -10.55 -8.49 -20.53
CA PHE A 194 -10.98 -7.29 -21.23
C PHE A 194 -12.29 -7.55 -21.96
N GLY A 195 -13.26 -6.67 -21.75
CA GLY A 195 -14.59 -6.78 -22.35
C GLY A 195 -14.62 -6.28 -23.80
N PRO A 196 -15.50 -6.84 -24.64
CA PRO A 196 -15.81 -6.28 -25.94
C PRO A 196 -16.63 -4.99 -25.77
N GLY A 197 -16.49 -4.06 -26.70
CA GLY A 197 -17.31 -2.86 -26.71
C GLY A 197 -17.12 -2.01 -27.96
N ASP A 198 -18.09 -1.14 -28.20
CA ASP A 198 -18.08 -0.21 -29.33
C ASP A 198 -16.90 0.75 -29.20
N ARG A 199 -15.94 0.65 -30.14
CA ARG A 199 -14.70 1.44 -30.14
C ARG A 199 -13.87 1.27 -28.85
N THR A 200 -14.12 0.23 -28.06
CA THR A 200 -13.35 -0.03 -26.84
C THR A 200 -12.08 -0.78 -27.14
N GLN A 201 -11.03 -0.50 -26.39
CA GLN A 201 -9.88 -1.38 -26.33
C GLN A 201 -10.28 -2.67 -25.61
N ASP A 202 -10.41 -3.77 -26.37
CA ASP A 202 -10.78 -5.10 -25.88
C ASP A 202 -9.57 -5.96 -25.50
N TYR A 203 -8.42 -5.30 -25.28
CA TYR A 203 -7.17 -5.92 -24.88
C TYR A 203 -6.38 -4.95 -23.98
N GLY A 204 -5.62 -5.48 -23.04
CA GLY A 204 -4.62 -4.73 -22.28
C GLY A 204 -3.20 -5.07 -22.71
N ALA A 205 -2.22 -4.48 -22.05
CA ALA A 205 -0.83 -4.95 -22.07
C ALA A 205 -0.37 -5.31 -20.66
N LEU A 206 0.33 -6.44 -20.51
CA LEU A 206 1.04 -6.79 -19.28
C LEU A 206 2.49 -6.36 -19.41
N LEU A 207 2.97 -5.60 -18.43
CA LEU A 207 4.37 -5.25 -18.29
C LEU A 207 5.06 -6.14 -17.24
N ASN A 208 6.11 -6.87 -17.67
CA ASN A 208 6.93 -7.73 -16.81
C ASN A 208 8.18 -6.98 -16.33
N GLY A 209 8.18 -6.57 -15.07
CA GLY A 209 9.26 -5.79 -14.47
C GLY A 209 10.61 -6.48 -14.42
N GLU A 210 10.64 -7.80 -14.28
CA GLU A 210 11.92 -8.54 -14.27
C GLU A 210 12.62 -8.57 -15.62
N GLN A 211 11.85 -8.53 -16.71
CA GLN A 211 12.38 -8.47 -18.07
C GLN A 211 12.64 -7.03 -18.53
N SER A 212 12.34 -6.03 -17.71
CA SER A 212 12.58 -4.63 -18.07
C SER A 212 14.08 -4.33 -18.09
N THR A 213 14.58 -3.80 -19.20
CA THR A 213 15.96 -3.31 -19.29
C THR A 213 16.18 -2.01 -18.53
N LYS A 214 15.11 -1.26 -18.24
CA LYS A 214 15.16 0.07 -17.59
C LYS A 214 14.94 0.00 -16.09
N ARG A 215 14.04 -0.87 -15.62
CA ARG A 215 13.67 -0.95 -14.21
C ARG A 215 13.38 -2.39 -13.80
N LYS A 216 14.46 -3.15 -13.58
CA LYS A 216 14.38 -4.53 -13.09
C LYS A 216 13.75 -4.59 -11.70
N GLY A 217 12.95 -5.63 -11.46
CA GLY A 217 12.39 -5.97 -10.16
C GLY A 217 11.09 -6.76 -10.26
N LEU A 218 10.67 -7.31 -9.12
CA LEU A 218 9.45 -8.11 -8.99
C LEU A 218 8.20 -7.21 -8.98
N TRP A 219 7.81 -6.70 -10.14
CA TRP A 219 6.55 -5.99 -10.35
C TRP A 219 5.87 -6.38 -11.66
N ALA A 220 4.54 -6.50 -11.64
CA ALA A 220 3.73 -6.79 -12.81
C ALA A 220 2.66 -5.71 -12.93
N GLN A 221 2.51 -5.15 -14.12
CA GLN A 221 1.60 -4.03 -14.33
C GLN A 221 0.68 -4.32 -15.50
N VAL A 222 -0.61 -4.07 -15.31
CA VAL A 222 -1.61 -4.18 -16.38
C VAL A 222 -1.93 -2.79 -16.87
N LEU A 223 -1.95 -2.62 -18.19
CA LEU A 223 -2.29 -1.39 -18.89
C LEU A 223 -3.61 -1.55 -19.66
N PRO A 224 -4.76 -1.16 -19.09
CA PRO A 224 -6.04 -1.23 -19.80
C PRO A 224 -6.14 -0.33 -21.03
N LEU A 225 -5.41 0.79 -21.04
CA LEU A 225 -5.27 1.68 -22.17
C LEU A 225 -3.78 1.95 -22.37
N SER A 226 -3.29 1.75 -23.59
CA SER A 226 -1.92 2.09 -24.00
C SER A 226 -1.90 2.36 -25.49
N GLN A 227 -2.12 3.62 -25.88
CA GLN A 227 -2.10 4.08 -27.28
C GLN A 227 -1.61 5.52 -27.40
N GLY A 228 -1.04 5.85 -28.55
CA GLY A 228 -0.67 7.21 -28.93
C GLY A 228 -1.83 7.96 -29.58
N ALA A 229 -2.20 9.11 -29.01
CA ALA A 229 -3.03 10.13 -29.65
C ALA A 229 -2.19 10.96 -30.63
N THR A 230 -2.77 11.37 -31.75
CA THR A 230 -2.12 12.21 -32.78
C THR A 230 -2.77 13.59 -32.86
N ALA A 231 -1.98 14.64 -33.07
CA ALA A 231 -2.45 16.04 -32.99
C ALA A 231 -3.57 16.38 -33.98
N ASP A 232 -3.57 15.70 -35.14
CA ASP A 232 -4.40 16.05 -36.29
C ASP A 232 -5.78 15.38 -36.27
N LYS A 233 -6.09 14.58 -35.24
CA LYS A 233 -7.38 13.92 -35.10
C LYS A 233 -8.32 14.73 -34.21
N ALA A 234 -9.59 14.73 -34.58
CA ALA A 234 -10.68 15.25 -33.75
C ALA A 234 -10.67 14.59 -32.36
N LEU A 235 -11.35 15.22 -31.39
CA LEU A 235 -11.55 14.72 -30.02
C LEU A 235 -11.64 13.19 -29.98
N GLU A 236 -10.62 12.53 -29.43
CA GLU A 236 -10.59 11.07 -29.32
C GLU A 236 -11.15 10.67 -27.95
N ALA A 237 -12.21 9.86 -27.97
CA ALA A 237 -12.74 9.20 -26.79
C ALA A 237 -12.28 7.74 -26.81
N HIS A 238 -11.52 7.35 -25.79
CA HIS A 238 -11.06 5.98 -25.61
C HIS A 238 -11.80 5.35 -24.44
N LYS A 239 -12.25 4.12 -24.63
CA LYS A 239 -12.91 3.35 -23.59
C LYS A 239 -12.27 1.99 -23.42
N SER A 240 -12.04 1.54 -22.19
CA SER A 240 -11.67 0.16 -21.89
C SER A 240 -12.51 -0.37 -20.73
N VAL A 241 -12.81 -1.66 -20.79
CA VAL A 241 -13.48 -2.38 -19.70
C VAL A 241 -12.60 -3.58 -19.35
N CYS A 242 -12.24 -3.70 -18.07
CA CYS A 242 -11.57 -4.90 -17.59
C CYS A 242 -12.21 -5.42 -16.30
N VAL A 243 -12.32 -6.74 -16.19
CA VAL A 243 -12.85 -7.45 -15.02
C VAL A 243 -11.72 -8.21 -14.34
N ILE A 244 -11.58 -8.03 -13.03
CA ILE A 244 -10.60 -8.68 -12.18
C ILE A 244 -11.33 -9.65 -11.26
N ARG A 245 -10.93 -10.92 -11.26
CA ARG A 245 -11.49 -11.96 -10.38
C ARG A 245 -10.40 -12.77 -9.72
N TYR A 246 -10.60 -13.13 -8.46
CA TYR A 246 -9.75 -14.02 -7.69
C TYR A 246 -10.56 -15.20 -7.16
N GLU A 247 -10.11 -16.41 -7.44
CA GLU A 247 -10.67 -17.67 -6.94
C GLU A 247 -9.66 -18.28 -5.96
N PRO A 248 -9.87 -18.21 -4.63
CA PRO A 248 -8.95 -18.79 -3.66
C PRO A 248 -8.94 -20.32 -3.76
N THR A 249 -7.78 -20.94 -3.54
CA THR A 249 -7.70 -22.40 -3.44
C THR A 249 -8.40 -22.88 -2.16
N PRO A 250 -9.37 -23.81 -2.23
CA PRO A 250 -10.07 -24.30 -1.05
C PRO A 250 -9.12 -24.82 0.04
N GLY A 251 -9.36 -24.41 1.28
CA GLY A 251 -8.56 -24.81 2.45
C GLY A 251 -7.20 -24.13 2.57
N LYS A 252 -6.80 -23.27 1.62
CA LYS A 252 -5.57 -22.47 1.71
C LYS A 252 -5.86 -21.02 2.06
N ALA A 253 -5.02 -20.44 2.90
CA ALA A 253 -5.05 -19.03 3.24
C ALA A 253 -3.77 -18.36 2.73
N PHE A 254 -3.90 -17.44 1.78
CA PHE A 254 -2.78 -16.62 1.34
C PHE A 254 -2.40 -15.63 2.45
N LEU A 255 -1.15 -15.72 2.92
CA LEU A 255 -0.58 -14.82 3.93
C LEU A 255 0.57 -14.05 3.28
N PRO A 256 0.34 -12.80 2.81
CA PRO A 256 1.40 -12.09 2.13
C PRO A 256 2.57 -11.80 3.06
N ALA A 257 3.81 -11.82 2.56
CA ALA A 257 4.97 -11.45 3.37
C ALA A 257 4.89 -9.97 3.82
N GLN A 258 4.19 -9.15 3.04
CA GLN A 258 3.87 -7.75 3.34
C GLN A 258 2.76 -7.57 4.39
N ARG A 259 2.22 -8.66 4.93
CA ARG A 259 1.12 -8.62 5.92
C ARG A 259 1.54 -7.97 7.22
N ASN A 260 2.74 -8.26 7.70
CA ASN A 260 3.27 -7.59 8.88
C ASN A 260 3.65 -6.17 8.47
N CYS A 261 2.92 -5.19 8.99
CA CYS A 261 3.17 -3.79 8.69
C CYS A 261 4.39 -3.23 9.44
N LEU A 262 4.94 -3.97 10.42
CA LEU A 262 6.13 -3.58 11.16
C LEU A 262 7.38 -4.03 10.41
N TYR A 263 8.32 -3.12 10.22
CA TYR A 263 9.67 -3.51 9.85
C TYR A 263 10.37 -4.07 11.08
N ASN A 264 11.23 -5.07 10.87
CA ASN A 264 12.08 -5.63 11.92
C ASN A 264 11.29 -6.01 13.20
N GLY A 265 10.09 -6.59 13.00
CA GLY A 265 9.26 -7.07 14.10
C GLY A 265 9.85 -8.28 14.84
N GLY A 266 10.76 -9.01 14.19
CA GLY A 266 11.54 -10.09 14.80
C GLY A 266 12.85 -9.63 15.46
N PHE A 267 13.17 -8.32 15.43
CA PHE A 267 14.37 -7.77 16.07
C PHE A 267 15.70 -8.41 15.60
N GLU A 268 15.83 -8.63 14.29
CA GLU A 268 17.02 -9.22 13.67
C GLU A 268 18.03 -8.16 13.21
N ASP A 269 17.55 -6.96 12.84
CA ASP A 269 18.37 -5.86 12.34
C ASP A 269 18.72 -4.84 13.45
N TRP A 270 20.01 -4.54 13.63
CA TRP A 270 20.54 -3.71 14.73
C TRP A 270 21.72 -2.83 14.27
N ALA A 271 21.47 -1.86 13.40
CA ALA A 271 22.51 -0.96 12.93
C ALA A 271 23.06 -0.07 14.07
N ASN A 272 22.20 0.35 15.00
CA ASN A 272 22.56 1.21 16.15
C ASN A 272 23.15 0.48 17.37
N GLY A 273 23.22 -0.86 17.36
CA GLY A 273 23.75 -1.68 18.46
C GLY A 273 22.90 -1.72 19.74
N ASP A 274 22.26 -0.62 20.13
CA ASP A 274 21.45 -0.47 21.35
C ASP A 274 19.93 -0.46 21.09
N LEU A 275 19.52 -0.33 19.82
CA LEU A 275 18.12 -0.32 19.40
C LEU A 275 17.94 -1.12 18.10
N PRO A 276 16.85 -1.89 17.98
CA PRO A 276 16.51 -2.56 16.73
C PRO A 276 16.05 -1.53 15.70
N ASP A 277 16.46 -1.71 14.44
CA ASP A 277 16.10 -0.79 13.35
C ASP A 277 14.56 -0.66 13.26
N GLY A 278 14.07 0.56 13.02
CA GLY A 278 12.62 0.84 12.93
C GLY A 278 11.90 1.01 14.27
N TRP A 279 12.61 0.89 15.39
CA TRP A 279 12.07 1.15 16.72
C TRP A 279 12.74 2.35 17.39
N ARG A 280 12.05 2.93 18.36
CA ARG A 280 12.50 4.06 19.16
C ARG A 280 12.17 3.82 20.62
N ARG A 281 13.02 4.31 21.51
CA ARG A 281 12.73 4.32 22.95
C ARG A 281 12.39 5.70 23.50
N SER A 282 11.61 5.71 24.57
CA SER A 282 11.39 6.84 25.47
C SER A 282 11.57 6.37 26.91
N PRO A 283 12.44 6.99 27.73
CA PRO A 283 13.33 8.11 27.37
C PRO A 283 14.40 7.71 26.36
N GLN A 284 15.06 8.71 25.75
CA GLN A 284 16.19 8.48 24.86
C GLN A 284 17.36 7.84 25.61
N ALA A 285 18.28 7.21 24.86
CA ALA A 285 19.48 6.62 25.42
C ALA A 285 20.37 7.68 26.05
N GLU A 286 20.78 7.43 27.29
CA GLU A 286 21.91 8.09 27.92
C GLU A 286 23.07 7.09 28.00
N ARG A 287 24.27 7.57 28.33
CA ARG A 287 25.47 6.72 28.44
C ARG A 287 25.21 5.50 29.32
N ASP A 288 24.58 5.71 30.47
CA ASP A 288 24.37 4.70 31.50
C ASP A 288 23.17 3.79 31.23
N THR A 289 22.26 4.21 30.32
CA THR A 289 21.05 3.44 29.97
C THR A 289 21.13 2.85 28.56
N SER A 290 22.23 3.08 27.83
CA SER A 290 22.44 2.60 26.47
C SER A 290 22.29 1.08 26.37
N ALA A 291 22.94 0.33 27.26
CA ALA A 291 22.83 -1.14 27.35
C ALA A 291 21.48 -1.66 27.91
N GLY A 292 20.54 -0.75 28.21
CA GLY A 292 19.24 -1.07 28.76
C GLY A 292 18.32 -1.84 27.80
N LEU A 293 18.56 -1.68 26.49
CA LEU A 293 17.96 -2.44 25.40
C LEU A 293 19.10 -3.06 24.59
N ALA A 294 19.03 -4.35 24.28
CA ALA A 294 20.10 -5.06 23.57
C ALA A 294 19.56 -6.30 22.85
N PRO A 295 20.22 -6.77 21.78
CA PRO A 295 19.90 -8.05 21.16
C PRO A 295 20.29 -9.20 22.09
N ASP A 296 19.48 -10.23 22.16
CA ASP A 296 19.78 -11.45 22.92
C ASP A 296 19.55 -12.70 22.07
N SER A 297 20.61 -13.47 21.80
CA SER A 297 20.54 -14.73 21.06
C SER A 297 20.26 -15.95 21.93
N SER A 298 20.36 -15.81 23.26
CA SER A 298 20.16 -16.91 24.23
C SER A 298 18.69 -17.12 24.57
N ALA A 299 17.89 -16.06 24.58
CA ALA A 299 16.45 -16.10 24.76
C ALA A 299 15.76 -15.55 23.51
N ARG A 300 15.27 -16.43 22.63
CA ARG A 300 14.55 -16.07 21.41
C ARG A 300 13.28 -16.91 21.25
N PHE A 301 12.31 -16.39 20.52
CA PHE A 301 11.09 -17.08 20.13
C PHE A 301 11.13 -17.46 18.65
N GLU A 302 11.45 -16.49 17.80
CA GLU A 302 11.63 -16.67 16.35
C GLU A 302 13.03 -16.21 15.92
N GLY A 303 13.49 -16.66 14.75
CA GLY A 303 14.75 -16.18 14.18
C GLY A 303 16.00 -16.50 15.01
N LYS A 304 16.94 -15.56 15.06
CA LYS A 304 18.25 -15.70 15.71
C LYS A 304 18.34 -14.91 17.02
N ARG A 305 17.53 -13.87 17.21
CA ARG A 305 17.66 -12.93 18.33
C ARG A 305 16.30 -12.41 18.78
N SER A 306 16.24 -11.92 20.02
CA SER A 306 15.12 -11.11 20.50
C SER A 306 15.63 -9.76 21.04
N LEU A 307 14.71 -8.85 21.37
CA LEU A 307 15.03 -7.64 22.11
C LEU A 307 14.97 -7.93 23.62
N ARG A 308 16.09 -7.80 24.32
CA ARG A 308 16.16 -7.79 25.80
C ARG A 308 16.08 -6.37 26.33
N TRP A 309 15.24 -6.15 27.34
CA TRP A 309 14.97 -4.87 27.97
C TRP A 309 15.08 -4.96 29.50
N ILE A 310 16.15 -4.40 30.06
CA ILE A 310 16.48 -4.46 31.49
C ILE A 310 16.17 -3.18 32.29
N LEU A 311 15.92 -2.04 31.63
CA LEU A 311 15.51 -0.80 32.31
C LEU A 311 14.19 -0.98 33.07
N ASP A 312 14.03 -0.38 34.25
CA ASP A 312 12.84 -0.61 35.09
C ASP A 312 11.51 -0.14 34.48
N ALA A 313 11.58 0.85 33.58
CA ALA A 313 10.43 1.40 32.88
C ALA A 313 10.84 1.96 31.51
N GLY A 314 9.85 2.38 30.74
CA GLY A 314 10.02 3.12 29.48
C GLY A 314 9.01 2.67 28.43
N GLU A 315 9.13 3.24 27.24
CA GLU A 315 8.28 2.94 26.09
C GLU A 315 9.13 2.65 24.86
N LEU A 316 8.77 1.60 24.12
CA LEU A 316 9.30 1.27 22.81
C LEU A 316 8.21 1.54 21.76
N THR A 317 8.47 2.41 20.80
CA THR A 317 7.52 2.79 19.73
C THR A 317 8.08 2.42 18.36
N HIS A 318 7.21 1.96 17.46
CA HIS A 318 7.61 1.71 16.06
C HIS A 318 7.49 2.99 15.23
N VAL A 319 8.43 3.19 14.29
CA VAL A 319 8.59 4.44 13.51
C VAL A 319 7.42 4.78 12.59
N ILE A 320 6.54 3.81 12.31
CA ILE A 320 5.24 4.03 11.66
C ILE A 320 4.40 5.11 12.37
N SER A 321 4.66 5.35 13.66
CA SER A 321 3.89 6.26 14.51
C SER A 321 4.26 7.74 14.33
N TYR A 322 5.40 8.07 13.71
CA TYR A 322 6.01 9.40 13.90
C TYR A 322 6.50 10.11 12.63
N ARG A 323 6.75 9.41 11.51
CA ARG A 323 7.56 10.00 10.41
C ARG A 323 7.03 9.86 8.99
N GLY A 324 5.74 9.65 8.79
CA GLY A 324 5.23 9.49 7.43
C GLY A 324 5.86 8.31 6.68
N TYR A 325 6.47 7.36 7.41
CA TYR A 325 6.51 5.99 6.97
C TYR A 325 5.05 5.58 6.89
N ALA A 326 4.48 5.76 5.70
CA ALA A 326 3.12 5.38 5.45
C ALA A 326 3.11 3.88 5.74
N LEU A 327 2.44 3.49 6.83
CA LEU A 327 1.70 2.24 6.82
C LEU A 327 1.10 2.13 5.42
N PRO A 328 1.13 0.94 4.77
CA PRO A 328 0.48 0.79 3.48
C PRO A 328 -0.84 1.56 3.56
N ALA A 329 -1.07 2.55 2.71
CA ALA A 329 -2.18 3.53 2.85
C ALA A 329 -3.57 2.86 2.93
N THR A 330 -3.56 1.53 2.80
CA THR A 330 -4.62 0.56 2.86
C THR A 330 -4.83 -0.10 4.23
N LEU A 331 -4.00 0.15 5.26
CA LEU A 331 -4.20 -0.46 6.57
C LEU A 331 -5.43 0.17 7.22
N GLU A 332 -6.43 -0.65 7.50
CA GLU A 332 -7.74 -0.19 7.97
C GLU A 332 -8.17 -0.99 9.20
N ALA A 333 -8.98 -0.35 10.05
CA ALA A 333 -9.53 -1.02 11.21
C ALA A 333 -10.56 -2.11 10.81
N PRO A 334 -10.70 -3.20 11.59
CA PRO A 334 -9.91 -3.49 12.78
C PRO A 334 -8.48 -3.89 12.42
N CYS A 335 -7.53 -3.50 13.27
CA CYS A 335 -6.13 -3.84 13.14
C CYS A 335 -5.60 -4.33 14.49
N THR A 336 -4.85 -5.43 14.47
CA THR A 336 -4.29 -6.06 15.67
C THR A 336 -2.78 -5.88 15.70
N PHE A 337 -2.28 -5.31 16.79
CA PHE A 337 -0.87 -5.38 17.16
C PHE A 337 -0.68 -6.57 18.10
N SER A 338 0.37 -7.36 17.89
CA SER A 338 0.71 -8.49 18.77
C SER A 338 2.22 -8.64 18.91
N VAL A 339 2.66 -9.25 20.00
CA VAL A 339 4.08 -9.49 20.31
C VAL A 339 4.23 -10.67 21.25
N HIS A 340 5.30 -11.45 21.10
CA HIS A 340 5.68 -12.48 22.07
C HIS A 340 6.54 -11.86 23.17
N VAL A 341 6.20 -12.17 24.41
CA VAL A 341 6.79 -11.56 25.59
C VAL A 341 7.20 -12.65 26.58
N LYS A 342 8.38 -12.50 27.16
CA LYS A 342 8.92 -13.31 28.27
C LYS A 342 9.54 -12.38 29.31
N SER A 343 9.54 -12.74 30.59
CA SER A 343 10.14 -11.92 31.66
C SER A 343 10.92 -12.72 32.70
N GLU A 344 11.80 -12.01 33.41
CA GLU A 344 12.54 -12.51 34.56
C GLU A 344 12.78 -11.38 35.59
N PRO A 345 12.24 -11.46 36.82
CA PRO A 345 11.35 -12.52 37.29
C PRO A 345 9.99 -12.52 36.56
N PRO A 346 9.22 -13.61 36.62
CA PRO A 346 7.81 -13.59 36.22
C PRO A 346 7.04 -12.48 36.96
N GLY A 347 6.05 -11.87 36.30
CA GLY A 347 5.23 -10.82 36.90
C GLY A 347 5.47 -9.41 36.36
N VAL A 348 6.42 -9.23 35.44
CA VAL A 348 6.67 -7.93 34.80
C VAL A 348 5.41 -7.46 34.04
N ARG A 349 4.94 -6.25 34.35
CA ARG A 349 3.76 -5.64 33.72
C ARG A 349 4.15 -4.85 32.48
N VAL A 350 3.38 -5.02 31.41
CA VAL A 350 3.62 -4.37 30.12
C VAL A 350 2.28 -3.85 29.57
N ALA A 351 2.26 -2.64 29.01
CA ALA A 351 1.15 -2.13 28.24
C ALA A 351 1.44 -2.21 26.74
N LEU A 352 0.54 -2.83 25.98
CA LEU A 352 0.55 -2.81 24.53
C LEU A 352 -0.40 -1.72 24.02
N ARG A 353 0.00 -1.01 22.96
CA ARG A 353 -0.80 0.04 22.34
C ARG A 353 -0.86 -0.15 20.83
N CYS A 354 -2.05 0.04 20.27
CA CYS A 354 -2.31 0.08 18.84
C CYS A 354 -3.43 1.09 18.56
N GLY A 355 -3.11 2.21 17.93
CA GLY A 355 -4.10 3.28 17.77
C GLY A 355 -4.67 3.74 19.12
N HIS A 356 -5.99 3.65 19.26
CA HIS A 356 -6.69 3.92 20.52
C HIS A 356 -6.81 2.69 21.44
N GLY A 357 -6.41 1.51 20.97
CA GLY A 357 -6.39 0.29 21.78
C GLY A 357 -5.23 0.32 22.78
N ARG A 358 -5.51 -0.12 24.02
CA ARG A 358 -4.51 -0.33 25.06
C ARG A 358 -4.86 -1.55 25.89
N GLU A 359 -3.88 -2.42 26.11
CA GLU A 359 -4.03 -3.60 26.97
C GLU A 359 -2.85 -3.70 27.93
N VAL A 360 -3.12 -3.97 29.21
CA VAL A 360 -2.06 -4.21 30.21
C VAL A 360 -2.01 -5.70 30.50
N VAL A 361 -0.83 -6.28 30.32
CA VAL A 361 -0.58 -7.71 30.48
C VAL A 361 0.54 -7.93 31.50
N THR A 362 0.59 -9.15 32.03
CA THR A 362 1.63 -9.58 32.95
C THR A 362 2.42 -10.70 32.28
N ALA A 363 3.71 -10.44 32.01
CA ALA A 363 4.60 -11.40 31.38
C ALA A 363 5.03 -12.49 32.38
N SER A 364 5.16 -13.72 31.89
CA SER A 364 5.65 -14.86 32.67
C SER A 364 7.09 -15.23 32.31
N GLY A 365 7.64 -16.24 33.00
CA GLY A 365 8.95 -16.82 32.66
C GLY A 365 8.98 -17.62 31.36
N GLN A 366 7.85 -17.72 30.64
CA GLN A 366 7.73 -18.42 29.36
C GLN A 366 7.26 -17.44 28.27
N TRP A 367 7.59 -17.74 27.02
CA TRP A 367 7.10 -16.95 25.89
C TRP A 367 5.58 -17.06 25.77
N GLN A 368 4.91 -15.91 25.80
CA GLN A 368 3.47 -15.78 25.62
C GLN A 368 3.16 -14.69 24.62
N ARG A 369 2.16 -14.94 23.77
CA ARG A 369 1.70 -13.92 22.82
C ARG A 369 0.60 -13.08 23.45
N PHE A 370 0.79 -11.77 23.38
CA PHE A 370 -0.22 -10.79 23.76
C PHE A 370 -0.58 -9.95 22.54
N ALA A 371 -1.80 -9.40 22.53
CA ALA A 371 -2.29 -8.63 21.40
C ALA A 371 -3.24 -7.53 21.85
N VAL A 372 -3.36 -6.46 21.06
CA VAL A 372 -4.31 -5.37 21.26
C VAL A 372 -4.88 -4.97 19.90
N THR A 373 -6.22 -4.85 19.83
CA THR A 373 -6.93 -4.54 18.58
C THR A 373 -7.47 -3.13 18.60
N ALA A 374 -7.09 -2.33 17.61
CA ALA A 374 -7.70 -1.05 17.29
C ALA A 374 -8.96 -1.29 16.43
N THR A 375 -10.12 -0.88 16.91
CA THR A 375 -11.40 -1.03 16.16
C THR A 375 -11.74 0.17 15.28
N ARG A 376 -11.00 1.27 15.42
CA ARG A 376 -11.19 2.51 14.67
C ARG A 376 -9.88 3.30 14.54
N GLY A 377 -9.84 4.19 13.56
CA GLY A 377 -8.76 5.15 13.35
C GLY A 377 -8.11 5.00 11.98
N ASN A 378 -7.48 6.09 11.53
CA ASN A 378 -6.71 6.15 10.28
C ASN A 378 -5.19 6.18 10.57
N SER A 379 -4.82 6.12 11.86
CA SER A 379 -3.44 5.97 12.31
C SER A 379 -3.40 4.87 13.37
N PHE A 380 -2.38 4.03 13.29
CA PHE A 380 -2.17 2.91 14.20
C PHE A 380 -0.78 3.01 14.81
N PRO A 381 -0.50 4.04 15.65
CA PRO A 381 0.72 4.07 16.44
C PRO A 381 0.84 2.78 17.25
N VAL A 382 2.02 2.18 17.21
CA VAL A 382 2.34 0.94 17.93
C VAL A 382 3.37 1.23 19.00
N ALA A 383 3.06 0.83 20.23
CA ALA A 383 3.96 0.98 21.36
C ALA A 383 3.87 -0.19 22.34
N ILE A 384 4.99 -0.42 23.03
CA ILE A 384 5.14 -1.35 24.14
C ILE A 384 5.70 -0.55 25.31
N GLU A 385 4.94 -0.39 26.38
CA GLU A 385 5.32 0.36 27.58
C GLU A 385 5.59 -0.62 28.72
N LYS A 386 6.79 -0.57 29.30
CA LYS A 386 7.16 -1.38 30.45
C LYS A 386 6.76 -0.65 31.74
N LEU A 387 5.92 -1.29 32.55
CA LEU A 387 5.26 -0.67 33.71
C LEU A 387 5.84 -1.11 35.06
N SER A 388 6.76 -2.08 35.08
CA SER A 388 7.41 -2.55 36.30
C SER A 388 8.81 -3.09 36.03
N ALA A 389 9.65 -3.09 37.08
CA ALA A 389 11.01 -3.62 37.06
C ALA A 389 11.09 -5.12 36.73
N GLY A 390 12.29 -5.58 36.33
CA GLY A 390 12.60 -6.95 35.91
C GLY A 390 13.02 -7.02 34.45
N ALA A 391 13.80 -8.02 34.03
CA ALA A 391 14.15 -8.21 32.63
C ALA A 391 12.92 -8.62 31.79
N LEU A 392 12.83 -8.09 30.57
CA LEU A 392 11.77 -8.38 29.61
C LEU A 392 12.41 -8.75 28.27
N TRP A 393 11.90 -9.77 27.59
CA TRP A 393 12.26 -10.09 26.21
C TRP A 393 11.04 -9.94 25.32
N LEU A 394 11.26 -9.37 24.14
CA LEU A 394 10.24 -9.10 23.11
C LEU A 394 10.68 -9.74 21.81
N ASP A 395 9.76 -10.42 21.15
CA ASP A 395 10.01 -11.06 19.85
C ASP A 395 8.73 -11.16 19.00
N ALA A 396 8.88 -11.37 17.69
CA ALA A 396 7.79 -11.63 16.75
C ALA A 396 6.64 -10.59 16.83
N ALA A 397 7.01 -9.31 16.90
CA ALA A 397 6.08 -8.19 16.89
C ALA A 397 5.42 -8.04 15.51
N GLN A 398 4.10 -7.94 15.47
CA GLN A 398 3.32 -7.89 14.24
C GLN A 398 2.15 -6.92 14.35
N LEU A 399 2.00 -6.06 13.34
CA LEU A 399 0.81 -5.23 13.12
C LEU A 399 0.14 -5.71 11.83
N GLU A 400 -1.14 -6.05 11.91
CA GLU A 400 -1.87 -6.65 10.79
C GLU A 400 -3.36 -6.28 10.77
N GLU A 401 -3.95 -6.25 9.57
CA GLU A 401 -5.41 -6.13 9.39
C GLU A 401 -6.14 -7.35 9.97
N GLY A 402 -7.22 -7.08 10.70
CA GLY A 402 -8.04 -8.07 11.38
C GLY A 402 -8.22 -7.77 12.86
N SER A 403 -9.12 -8.54 13.48
CA SER A 403 -9.38 -8.48 14.92
C SER A 403 -8.63 -9.54 15.72
N GLN A 404 -7.95 -10.46 15.04
CA GLN A 404 -7.27 -11.61 15.64
C GLN A 404 -5.84 -11.70 15.10
N PRO A 405 -4.87 -11.94 16.00
CA PRO A 405 -3.49 -12.15 15.62
C PRO A 405 -3.36 -13.48 14.88
N THR A 406 -2.39 -13.57 13.98
CA THR A 406 -2.10 -14.79 13.19
C THR A 406 -0.62 -15.14 13.23
N PRO A 407 -0.17 -16.31 12.74
CA PRO A 407 1.24 -16.68 12.80
C PRO A 407 2.16 -15.55 12.34
N PHE A 408 3.28 -15.39 13.05
CA PHE A 408 4.23 -14.33 12.77
C PHE A 408 4.82 -14.51 11.38
N VAL A 409 4.89 -13.42 10.61
CA VAL A 409 5.59 -13.36 9.33
C VAL A 409 6.55 -12.18 9.39
N ALA A 410 7.84 -12.45 9.18
CA ALA A 410 8.85 -11.40 9.10
C ALA A 410 8.62 -10.57 7.84
N ARG A 411 8.65 -9.24 7.97
CA ARG A 411 8.57 -8.33 6.83
C ARG A 411 9.94 -8.23 6.15
N ASP A 412 10.01 -8.57 4.87
CA ASP A 412 11.24 -8.45 4.07
C ASP A 412 11.68 -6.97 3.97
N LYS A 413 12.96 -6.68 4.22
CA LYS A 413 13.55 -5.34 4.14
C LYS A 413 13.40 -4.69 2.75
N SER A 414 13.40 -5.47 1.68
CA SER A 414 13.16 -5.00 0.30
C SER A 414 11.71 -4.57 0.06
N SER A 415 10.77 -5.08 0.85
CA SER A 415 9.33 -4.73 0.79
C SER A 415 8.98 -3.38 1.46
N LEU A 416 9.97 -2.71 2.07
CA LEU A 416 9.81 -1.37 2.64
C LEU A 416 9.76 -0.27 1.58
N ALA A 417 10.06 -0.60 0.31
CA ALA A 417 10.15 0.34 -0.79
C ALA A 417 8.76 0.81 -1.28
N GLY A 418 8.10 1.64 -0.48
CA GLY A 418 7.23 2.69 -1.01
C GLY A 418 8.07 3.82 -1.62
N HIS A 419 7.44 4.73 -2.38
CA HIS A 419 8.11 5.90 -2.95
C HIS A 419 8.76 6.84 -1.92
N THR A 420 8.48 6.64 -0.63
CA THR A 420 9.16 7.32 0.48
C THR A 420 10.27 6.39 1.00
N PRO A 421 11.56 6.70 0.76
CA PRO A 421 12.64 5.87 1.28
C PRO A 421 12.53 5.77 2.80
N PHE A 422 12.76 4.57 3.34
CA PHE A 422 12.89 4.39 4.79
C PHE A 422 13.95 5.39 5.29
N PRO A 423 13.67 6.18 6.35
CA PRO A 423 14.59 7.23 6.76
C PRO A 423 15.96 6.63 7.04
N SER A 424 16.98 7.07 6.29
CA SER A 424 18.32 6.47 6.39
C SER A 424 18.95 6.64 7.78
N ASP A 425 18.49 7.61 8.57
CA ASP A 425 18.88 7.81 9.97
C ASP A 425 18.29 6.76 10.92
N LEU A 426 17.37 5.91 10.44
CA LEU A 426 16.82 4.78 11.18
C LEU A 426 17.39 3.43 10.74
N MET A 427 18.35 3.43 9.80
CA MET A 427 19.08 2.25 9.30
C MET A 427 20.59 2.35 9.51
N LYS A 428 21.05 3.40 10.20
CA LYS A 428 22.46 3.61 10.55
C LYS A 428 22.73 3.11 11.94
#